data_AF-A0A7W5VUJ6-F1
#
_entry.id   AF-A0A7W5VUJ6-F1
#
_cell.length_a   1.000
_cell.length_b   1.000
_cell.length_c   1.000
_cell.angle_alpha   90.00
_cell.angle_beta   90.00
_cell.angle_gamma   90.00
#
_symmetry.space_group_name_H-M   'P 1'
#
loop_
_entity.id
_entity.type
_entity.pdbx_description
1 polymer ?
#
loop_
_entity_poly.entity_id
_entity_poly.type
_entity_poly.pdbx_seq_one_letter_code
_entity_poly.pdbx_strand_id
1 'polypeptide(L)'
;MATKILRNKTGSDFGVPASAQADEASSLITSPALHEGLSFIRKNSGKGGGYDYWADVPTGGSYRPDTEIGQRLAEEFIAFIGKYHNVGNATLLGSIMLAMEASATRGHKIGFMNTINKYAMAGGYVSQMPQDEVEPTKQTPDARPHAVIKLEGLLQEAAALLRENEDLKIAQVALNEHGIHTMYKMPGFRKPDALRDKIIAYRDGLRAFREMPIEKFTRENEDQIAADMYEKHEDALRAWKDAAPSREGAIEALKLLTEIDIFTEDFRVDGSLAQTLRLAALKYLEGLEGMVA
;
A
#
# COMPACT_ATOMS: atom_id res chain seq x y z
N MET A 1 -60.50 -17.40 -16.73
CA MET A 1 -60.82 -16.07 -17.33
C MET A 1 -59.60 -15.17 -17.08
N ALA A 2 -58.81 -14.87 -18.12
CA ALA A 2 -58.80 -13.59 -18.85
C ALA A 2 -58.14 -12.44 -18.03
N THR A 3 -56.83 -12.16 -18.16
CA THR A 3 -56.12 -11.28 -19.14
C THR A 3 -56.14 -9.76 -18.87
N LYS A 4 -54.97 -9.13 -19.14
CA LYS A 4 -54.64 -7.70 -19.44
C LYS A 4 -54.43 -6.78 -18.23
N ILE A 5 -53.25 -6.17 -17.97
CA ILE A 5 -52.35 -5.27 -18.74
C ILE A 5 -53.05 -4.01 -19.28
N LEU A 6 -52.59 -2.83 -18.78
CA LEU A 6 -52.39 -1.51 -19.44
C LEU A 6 -52.09 -0.49 -18.31
N ARG A 7 -50.89 0.06 -18.09
CA ARG A 7 -50.04 0.99 -18.88
C ARG A 7 -50.75 2.30 -19.26
N ASN A 8 -50.24 3.44 -18.75
CA ASN A 8 -50.21 4.82 -19.31
C ASN A 8 -50.17 5.86 -18.16
N LYS A 9 -49.52 7.03 -18.19
CA LYS A 9 -48.69 7.74 -19.18
C LYS A 9 -48.08 8.98 -18.47
N THR A 10 -46.99 9.46 -19.06
CA THR A 10 -46.06 10.56 -18.74
C THR A 10 -46.56 12.01 -18.91
N GLY A 11 -45.82 12.96 -18.31
CA GLY A 11 -45.67 14.39 -18.71
C GLY A 11 -46.15 15.36 -17.62
N SER A 12 -45.54 16.52 -17.33
CA SER A 12 -44.42 17.27 -17.93
C SER A 12 -44.11 18.47 -17.01
N ASP A 13 -42.87 18.97 -17.09
CA ASP A 13 -42.42 20.35 -16.81
C ASP A 13 -42.70 21.02 -15.47
N PHE A 14 -41.62 21.35 -14.73
CA PHE A 14 -41.29 22.74 -14.39
C PHE A 14 -39.79 22.86 -14.03
N GLY A 15 -39.02 23.40 -14.97
CA GLY A 15 -37.91 24.37 -14.80
C GLY A 15 -36.82 24.14 -13.74
N VAL A 16 -35.61 23.84 -14.23
CA VAL A 16 -34.34 24.26 -13.60
C VAL A 16 -34.17 25.77 -13.78
N PRO A 17 -33.57 26.48 -12.81
CA PRO A 17 -32.39 27.25 -13.15
C PRO A 17 -31.18 26.85 -12.32
N ALA A 18 -30.05 27.07 -12.97
CA ALA A 18 -28.71 26.62 -12.62
C ALA A 18 -28.13 27.31 -11.39
N SER A 19 -27.09 26.64 -10.88
CA SER A 19 -25.96 27.15 -10.09
C SER A 19 -26.22 27.53 -8.63
N ALA A 20 -25.84 26.62 -7.73
CA ALA A 20 -24.64 26.81 -6.92
C ALA A 20 -24.36 25.53 -6.10
N GLN A 21 -23.15 25.00 -6.27
CA GLN A 21 -22.43 24.16 -5.30
C GLN A 21 -23.16 22.88 -4.84
N ALA A 22 -23.15 21.87 -5.72
CA ALA A 22 -23.13 20.50 -5.27
C ALA A 22 -21.67 20.11 -4.99
N ASP A 23 -21.41 19.91 -3.71
CA ASP A 23 -20.31 19.22 -3.05
C ASP A 23 -19.40 18.38 -3.95
N GLU A 24 -18.10 18.50 -3.68
CA GLU A 24 -17.04 17.56 -4.02
C GLU A 24 -17.41 16.13 -3.60
N ALA A 25 -18.21 15.47 -4.42
CA ALA A 25 -18.25 14.02 -4.44
C ALA A 25 -16.85 13.56 -4.84
N SER A 26 -16.12 13.04 -3.86
CA SER A 26 -14.89 12.26 -4.03
C SER A 26 -15.12 11.24 -5.15
N SER A 27 -14.73 11.61 -6.38
CA SER A 27 -14.96 10.78 -7.55
C SER A 27 -13.98 9.62 -7.46
N LEU A 28 -14.46 8.48 -6.98
CA LEU A 28 -13.78 7.21 -7.15
C LEU A 28 -13.59 7.01 -8.66
N ILE A 29 -12.40 7.36 -9.17
CA ILE A 29 -12.05 7.20 -10.58
C ILE A 29 -12.15 5.70 -10.86
N THR A 30 -13.25 5.30 -11.48
CA THR A 30 -13.51 3.89 -11.80
C THR A 30 -12.62 3.54 -13.00
N SER A 31 -11.73 2.56 -12.81
CA SER A 31 -10.82 2.12 -13.87
C SER A 31 -11.61 1.40 -14.98
N PRO A 32 -11.39 1.72 -16.26
CA PRO A 32 -11.99 0.96 -17.35
C PRO A 32 -11.40 -0.46 -17.38
N ALA A 33 -12.04 -1.37 -18.11
CA ALA A 33 -11.52 -2.73 -18.21
C ALA A 33 -10.13 -2.72 -18.89
N LEU A 34 -9.20 -3.57 -18.46
CA LEU A 34 -7.79 -3.50 -18.89
C LEU A 34 -7.61 -3.50 -20.41
N HIS A 35 -8.29 -4.40 -21.11
CA HIS A 35 -8.28 -4.50 -22.57
C HIS A 35 -8.88 -3.29 -23.33
N GLU A 36 -9.58 -2.37 -22.64
CA GLU A 36 -10.07 -1.12 -23.20
C GLU A 36 -9.07 0.03 -22.99
N GLY A 37 -8.18 -0.10 -21.99
CA GLY A 37 -7.23 0.94 -21.60
C GLY A 37 -5.76 0.64 -21.92
N LEU A 38 -5.44 -0.60 -22.29
CA LEU A 38 -4.10 -1.06 -22.65
C LEU A 38 -4.16 -1.87 -23.95
N SER A 39 -3.56 -1.33 -25.01
CA SER A 39 -3.61 -1.84 -26.39
C SER A 39 -3.01 -3.23 -26.57
N PHE A 40 -2.14 -3.64 -25.65
CA PHE A 40 -1.44 -4.91 -25.65
C PHE A 40 -2.04 -5.93 -24.67
N ILE A 41 -3.24 -5.66 -24.14
CA ILE A 41 -3.98 -6.58 -23.27
C ILE A 41 -5.26 -7.03 -23.94
N ARG A 42 -5.51 -8.34 -23.90
CA ARG A 42 -6.74 -8.93 -24.43
C ARG A 42 -7.47 -9.71 -23.35
N LYS A 43 -8.80 -9.61 -23.33
CA LYS A 43 -9.62 -10.45 -22.45
C LYS A 43 -9.69 -11.86 -23.03
N ASN A 44 -9.38 -12.87 -22.22
CA ASN A 44 -9.52 -14.26 -22.62
C ASN A 44 -11.02 -14.63 -22.68
N SER A 45 -11.49 -15.09 -23.84
CA SER A 45 -12.88 -15.49 -24.08
C SER A 45 -13.17 -16.96 -23.74
N GLY A 46 -12.18 -17.68 -23.19
CA GLY A 46 -12.30 -19.08 -22.78
C GLY A 46 -12.97 -19.27 -21.41
N LYS A 47 -13.31 -20.54 -21.08
CA LYS A 47 -14.03 -20.94 -19.85
C LYS A 47 -13.34 -20.60 -18.52
N GLY A 48 -12.10 -20.10 -18.54
CA GLY A 48 -11.31 -19.76 -17.35
C GLY A 48 -11.23 -18.26 -17.01
N GLY A 49 -11.81 -17.36 -17.82
CA GLY A 49 -11.65 -15.92 -17.62
C GLY A 49 -10.19 -15.44 -17.71
N GLY A 50 -9.94 -14.21 -17.26
CA GLY A 50 -8.59 -13.61 -17.21
C GLY A 50 -8.20 -12.79 -18.45
N TYR A 51 -6.93 -12.41 -18.49
CA TYR A 51 -6.35 -11.56 -19.53
C TYR A 51 -5.08 -12.20 -20.10
N ASP A 52 -4.87 -12.04 -21.40
CA ASP A 52 -3.56 -12.12 -22.02
C ASP A 52 -2.90 -10.73 -21.88
N TYR A 53 -1.82 -10.67 -21.12
CA TYR A 53 -1.14 -9.43 -20.74
C TYR A 53 -0.07 -8.98 -21.76
N TRP A 54 0.13 -9.76 -22.84
CA TRP A 54 1.04 -9.40 -23.92
C TRP A 54 0.48 -9.88 -25.26
N ALA A 55 -0.70 -9.37 -25.59
CA ALA A 55 -1.49 -9.78 -26.73
C ALA A 55 -1.26 -8.85 -27.93
N ASP A 56 -1.17 -9.42 -29.13
CA ASP A 56 -1.18 -8.67 -30.41
C ASP A 56 -0.04 -7.63 -30.57
N VAL A 57 1.05 -7.77 -29.81
CA VAL A 57 2.22 -6.91 -29.95
C VAL A 57 3.00 -7.28 -31.21
N PRO A 58 3.12 -6.37 -32.20
CA PRO A 58 3.82 -6.66 -33.44
C PRO A 58 5.33 -6.73 -33.20
N THR A 59 6.01 -7.61 -33.94
CA THR A 59 7.48 -7.57 -34.03
C THR A 59 7.89 -6.63 -35.14
N GLY A 60 8.75 -5.66 -34.85
CA GLY A 60 9.38 -4.76 -35.82
C GLY A 60 10.55 -5.38 -36.59
N GLY A 61 10.82 -6.69 -36.38
CA GLY A 61 11.76 -7.49 -37.16
C GLY A 61 13.24 -7.25 -36.84
N SER A 62 13.55 -6.31 -35.95
CA SER A 62 14.90 -6.06 -35.44
C SER A 62 14.86 -5.38 -34.07
N TYR A 63 15.99 -5.41 -33.36
CA TYR A 63 16.10 -4.97 -31.97
C TYR A 63 15.60 -3.53 -31.74
N ARG A 64 15.96 -2.58 -32.61
CA ARG A 64 15.64 -1.16 -32.42
C ARG A 64 14.15 -0.85 -32.57
N PRO A 65 13.46 -1.24 -33.66
CA PRO A 65 12.01 -1.13 -33.78
C PRO A 65 11.25 -1.79 -32.62
N ASP A 66 11.67 -2.99 -32.20
CA ASP A 66 11.07 -3.69 -31.05
C ASP A 66 11.25 -2.89 -29.74
N THR A 67 12.41 -2.24 -29.58
CA THR A 67 12.67 -1.35 -28.42
C THR A 67 11.75 -0.14 -28.44
N GLU A 68 11.52 0.47 -29.60
CA GLU A 68 10.62 1.62 -29.77
C GLU A 68 9.15 1.22 -29.56
N ILE A 69 8.74 0.01 -29.93
CA ILE A 69 7.43 -0.55 -29.61
C ILE A 69 7.30 -0.75 -28.09
N GLY A 70 8.28 -1.43 -27.47
CA GLY A 70 8.29 -1.66 -26.03
C GLY A 70 8.22 -0.36 -25.22
N GLN A 71 8.96 0.68 -25.63
CA GLN A 71 8.89 2.00 -25.00
C GLN A 71 7.48 2.60 -25.06
N ARG A 72 6.84 2.59 -26.23
CA ARG A 72 5.49 3.16 -26.40
C ARG A 72 4.44 2.46 -25.55
N LEU A 73 4.50 1.13 -25.48
CA LEU A 73 3.58 0.34 -24.65
C LEU A 73 3.81 0.59 -23.14
N ALA A 74 5.06 0.83 -22.72
CA ALA A 74 5.34 1.23 -21.35
C ALA A 74 4.80 2.62 -21.02
N GLU A 75 4.90 3.59 -21.92
CA GLU A 75 4.31 4.92 -21.75
C GLU A 75 2.78 4.84 -21.62
N GLU A 76 2.13 4.01 -22.43
CA GLU A 76 0.70 3.73 -22.33
C GLU A 76 0.33 3.12 -20.97
N PHE A 77 1.09 2.10 -20.53
CA PHE A 77 0.90 1.48 -19.22
C PHE A 77 1.05 2.47 -18.06
N ILE A 78 2.09 3.30 -18.09
CA ILE A 78 2.37 4.30 -17.04
C ILE A 78 1.26 5.35 -17.00
N ALA A 79 0.79 5.83 -18.16
CA ALA A 79 -0.33 6.75 -18.23
C ALA A 79 -1.61 6.14 -17.65
N PHE A 80 -1.87 4.87 -17.96
CA PHE A 80 -3.01 4.14 -17.43
C PHE A 80 -2.97 4.01 -15.90
N ILE A 81 -1.87 3.50 -15.33
CA ILE A 81 -1.78 3.31 -13.87
C ILE A 81 -1.69 4.63 -13.11
N GLY A 82 -1.12 5.68 -13.71
CA GLY A 82 -1.10 7.01 -13.11
C GLY A 82 -2.50 7.62 -13.01
N LYS A 83 -3.29 7.49 -14.08
CA LYS A 83 -4.67 8.00 -14.14
C LYS A 83 -5.65 7.18 -13.31
N TYR A 84 -5.48 5.86 -13.29
CA TYR A 84 -6.37 4.91 -12.61
C TYR A 84 -5.65 4.16 -11.49
N HIS A 85 -4.95 4.88 -10.61
CA HIS A 85 -4.16 4.28 -9.55
C HIS A 85 -5.06 3.54 -8.54
N ASN A 86 -4.83 2.23 -8.37
CA ASN A 86 -5.46 1.39 -7.35
C ASN A 86 -4.59 0.16 -7.09
N VAL A 87 -4.89 -0.58 -6.01
CA VAL A 87 -4.10 -1.76 -5.59
C VAL A 87 -4.04 -2.83 -6.68
N GLY A 88 -5.13 -3.06 -7.41
CA GLY A 88 -5.15 -4.01 -8.53
C GLY A 88 -4.17 -3.61 -9.64
N ASN A 89 -4.23 -2.34 -10.05
CA ASN A 89 -3.37 -1.78 -11.09
C ASN A 89 -1.89 -1.72 -10.67
N ALA A 90 -1.60 -1.61 -9.37
CA ALA A 90 -0.23 -1.67 -8.84
C ALA A 90 0.45 -3.04 -9.04
N THR A 91 -0.34 -4.12 -9.18
CA THR A 91 0.21 -5.48 -9.36
C THR A 91 0.36 -5.90 -10.83
N LEU A 92 -0.18 -5.12 -11.77
CA LEU A 92 -0.22 -5.47 -13.20
C LEU A 92 1.15 -5.66 -13.84
N LEU A 93 2.16 -4.92 -13.39
CA LEU A 93 3.51 -5.00 -13.96
C LEU A 93 4.06 -6.43 -13.89
N GLY A 94 3.81 -7.15 -12.79
CA GLY A 94 4.23 -8.54 -12.64
C GLY A 94 3.60 -9.47 -13.67
N SER A 95 2.29 -9.36 -13.89
CA SER A 95 1.56 -10.15 -14.89
C SER A 95 2.02 -9.86 -16.32
N ILE A 96 2.28 -8.59 -16.64
CA ILE A 96 2.81 -8.16 -17.95
C ILE A 96 4.21 -8.73 -18.16
N MET A 97 5.09 -8.67 -17.16
CA MET A 97 6.44 -9.21 -17.26
C MET A 97 6.45 -10.73 -17.48
N LEU A 98 5.60 -11.47 -16.78
CA LEU A 98 5.47 -12.92 -17.00
C LEU A 98 4.99 -13.25 -18.42
N ALA A 99 4.03 -12.49 -18.94
CA ALA A 99 3.55 -12.67 -20.31
C ALA A 99 4.62 -12.30 -21.35
N MET A 100 5.34 -11.19 -21.13
CA MET A 100 6.49 -10.80 -21.95
C MET A 100 7.58 -11.85 -21.97
N GLU A 101 7.82 -12.53 -20.84
CA GLU A 101 8.87 -13.55 -20.78
C GLU A 101 8.60 -14.69 -21.76
N ALA A 102 7.33 -15.06 -21.92
CA ALA A 102 6.89 -16.13 -22.79
C ALA A 102 6.91 -15.77 -24.29
N SER A 103 6.63 -14.51 -24.67
CA SER A 103 6.35 -14.17 -26.08
C SER A 103 7.04 -12.91 -26.62
N ALA A 104 7.54 -12.02 -25.76
CA ALA A 104 8.16 -10.77 -26.20
C ALA A 104 9.60 -10.96 -26.67
N THR A 105 10.00 -10.21 -27.70
CA THR A 105 11.40 -10.18 -28.12
C THR A 105 12.28 -9.43 -27.12
N ARG A 106 13.61 -9.61 -27.21
CA ARG A 106 14.57 -8.88 -26.38
C ARG A 106 14.42 -7.35 -26.49
N GLY A 107 14.16 -6.83 -27.70
CA GLY A 107 13.98 -5.39 -27.90
C GLY A 107 12.78 -4.86 -27.13
N HIS A 108 11.63 -5.53 -27.21
CA HIS A 108 10.43 -5.17 -26.45
C HIS A 108 10.70 -5.13 -24.95
N LYS A 109 11.33 -6.18 -24.41
CA LYS A 109 11.65 -6.28 -22.98
C LYS A 109 12.52 -5.11 -22.52
N ILE A 110 13.59 -4.82 -23.27
CA ILE A 110 14.50 -3.72 -22.93
C ILE A 110 13.83 -2.35 -23.08
N GLY A 111 13.09 -2.12 -24.15
CA GLY A 111 12.37 -0.86 -24.38
C GLY A 111 11.35 -0.57 -23.30
N PHE A 112 10.54 -1.58 -22.95
CA PHE A 112 9.51 -1.47 -21.93
C PHE A 112 10.13 -1.20 -20.54
N MET A 113 11.07 -2.05 -20.12
CA MET A 113 11.66 -1.96 -18.77
C MET A 113 12.54 -0.72 -18.59
N ASN A 114 13.26 -0.27 -19.61
CA ASN A 114 14.03 0.98 -19.53
C ASN A 114 13.12 2.19 -19.31
N THR A 115 11.95 2.21 -19.95
CA THR A 115 10.97 3.27 -19.74
C THR A 115 10.41 3.22 -18.33
N ILE A 116 10.00 2.04 -17.84
CA ILE A 116 9.55 1.89 -16.45
C ILE A 116 10.62 2.38 -15.46
N ASN A 117 11.88 1.99 -15.67
CA ASN A 117 12.99 2.42 -14.82
C ASN A 117 13.18 3.95 -14.84
N LYS A 118 13.00 4.63 -15.98
CA LYS A 118 13.05 6.11 -16.04
C LYS A 118 11.99 6.76 -15.14
N TYR A 119 10.77 6.24 -15.15
CA TYR A 119 9.70 6.74 -14.28
C TYR A 119 9.93 6.39 -12.81
N ALA A 120 10.47 5.20 -12.52
CA ALA A 120 10.87 4.81 -11.16
C ALA A 120 11.97 5.72 -10.61
N MET A 121 12.99 6.05 -11.43
CA MET A 121 14.03 7.01 -11.06
C MET A 121 13.46 8.41 -10.81
N ALA A 122 12.52 8.88 -11.64
CA ALA A 122 11.86 10.16 -11.43
C ALA A 122 11.05 10.18 -10.11
N GLY A 123 10.28 9.12 -9.84
CA GLY A 123 9.55 8.96 -8.58
C GLY A 123 10.48 8.87 -7.36
N GLY A 124 11.58 8.14 -7.49
CA GLY A 124 12.61 8.03 -6.47
C GLY A 124 13.28 9.37 -6.19
N TYR A 125 13.64 10.13 -7.23
CA TYR A 125 14.18 11.48 -7.10
C TYR A 125 13.22 12.40 -6.34
N VAL A 126 11.95 12.45 -6.73
CA VAL A 126 10.92 13.25 -6.04
C VAL A 126 10.76 12.82 -4.57
N SER A 127 10.81 11.51 -4.30
CA SER A 127 10.72 10.98 -2.93
C SER A 127 11.95 11.29 -2.05
N GLN A 128 13.08 11.64 -2.66
CA GLN A 128 14.36 11.94 -1.99
C GLN A 128 14.71 13.43 -2.04
N MET A 129 13.87 14.26 -2.65
CA MET A 129 14.05 15.71 -2.57
C MET A 129 14.03 16.12 -1.10
N PRO A 130 15.03 16.88 -0.62
CA PRO A 130 14.97 17.49 0.70
C PRO A 130 13.64 18.22 0.79
N GLN A 131 12.81 17.86 1.77
CA GLN A 131 11.78 18.78 2.19
C GLN A 131 12.56 19.95 2.77
N ASP A 132 12.69 21.03 2.00
CA ASP A 132 13.33 22.25 2.48
C ASP A 132 12.79 22.51 3.88
N GLU A 133 13.71 22.54 4.85
CA GLU A 133 13.46 23.05 6.18
C GLU A 133 12.77 24.40 5.98
N VAL A 134 11.49 24.45 6.33
CA VAL A 134 10.78 25.71 6.39
C VAL A 134 11.51 26.55 7.42
N GLU A 135 12.36 27.46 6.96
CA GLU A 135 12.97 28.50 7.77
C GLU A 135 11.88 29.12 8.65
N PRO A 136 12.13 29.31 9.95
CA PRO A 136 11.16 29.88 10.87
C PRO A 136 11.00 31.37 10.54
N THR A 137 10.14 31.67 9.57
CA THR A 137 9.68 33.03 9.33
C THR A 137 8.82 33.44 10.51
N LYS A 138 9.31 34.46 11.23
CA LYS A 138 8.67 35.27 12.28
C LYS A 138 7.26 34.81 12.69
N GLN A 139 7.13 34.41 13.96
CA GLN A 139 5.86 34.14 14.63
C GLN A 139 4.79 35.15 14.22
N THR A 140 3.95 34.74 13.27
CA THR A 140 2.64 35.34 13.05
C THR A 140 1.82 35.03 14.30
N PRO A 141 1.19 36.02 14.95
CA PRO A 141 0.31 35.74 16.08
C PRO A 141 -0.76 34.74 15.63
N ASP A 142 -0.83 33.61 16.33
CA ASP A 142 -1.78 32.53 16.06
C ASP A 142 -3.19 33.11 16.06
N ALA A 143 -3.82 33.15 14.88
CA ALA A 143 -5.12 33.78 14.67
C ALA A 143 -6.29 32.97 15.28
N ARG A 144 -6.00 31.82 15.90
CA ARG A 144 -7.01 30.97 16.54
C ARG A 144 -7.52 31.60 17.84
N PRO A 145 -8.82 31.44 18.17
CA PRO A 145 -9.39 31.98 19.41
C PRO A 145 -8.63 31.48 20.64
N HIS A 146 -8.42 32.36 21.63
CA HIS A 146 -7.68 32.03 22.87
C HIS A 146 -8.22 30.79 23.61
N ALA A 147 -9.54 30.54 23.51
CA ALA A 147 -10.17 29.34 24.06
C ALA A 147 -9.66 28.03 23.41
N VAL A 148 -9.38 28.04 22.11
CA VAL A 148 -8.85 26.87 21.37
C VAL A 148 -7.40 26.60 21.78
N ILE A 149 -6.59 27.65 21.90
CA ILE A 149 -5.19 27.54 22.35
C ILE A 149 -5.13 26.98 23.79
N LYS A 150 -6.02 27.45 24.67
CA LYS A 150 -6.12 26.96 26.05
C LYS A 150 -6.57 25.49 26.11
N LEU A 151 -7.54 25.10 25.26
CA LEU A 151 -8.00 23.71 25.16
C LEU A 151 -6.86 22.79 24.68
N GLU A 152 -6.10 23.21 23.67
CA GLU A 152 -4.95 22.45 23.17
C GLU A 152 -3.86 22.28 24.24
N GLY A 153 -3.57 23.32 25.01
CA GLY A 153 -2.65 23.24 26.16
C GLY A 153 -3.12 22.26 27.24
N LEU A 154 -4.40 22.29 27.59
CA LEU A 154 -4.98 21.35 28.57
C LEU A 154 -4.96 19.90 28.06
N LEU A 155 -5.19 19.68 26.75
CA LEU A 155 -5.10 18.36 26.15
C LEU A 155 -3.66 17.82 26.13
N GLN A 156 -2.67 18.68 25.89
CA GLN A 156 -1.27 18.31 25.97
C GLN A 156 -0.84 17.96 27.40
N GLU A 157 -1.30 18.72 28.39
CA GLU A 157 -1.04 18.45 29.81
C GLU A 157 -1.70 17.13 30.25
N ALA A 158 -2.97 16.90 29.87
CA ALA A 158 -3.65 15.63 30.11
C ALA A 158 -2.93 14.45 29.43
N ALA A 159 -2.39 14.65 28.22
CA ALA A 159 -1.58 13.65 27.51
C ALA A 159 -0.21 13.41 28.14
N ALA A 160 0.37 14.39 28.85
CA ALA A 160 1.58 14.18 29.64
C ALA A 160 1.27 13.34 30.88
N LEU A 161 0.23 13.70 31.64
CA LEU A 161 -0.19 12.97 32.84
C LEU A 161 -0.56 11.51 32.53
N LEU A 162 -1.28 11.26 31.44
CA LEU A 162 -1.64 9.89 31.05
C LEU A 162 -0.46 9.07 30.50
N ARG A 163 0.60 9.71 29.99
CA ARG A 163 1.87 9.03 29.66
C ARG A 163 2.68 8.66 30.90
N GLU A 164 2.67 9.51 31.92
CA GLU A 164 3.38 9.26 33.18
C GLU A 164 2.69 8.21 34.06
N ASN A 165 1.43 7.85 33.75
CA ASN A 165 0.62 6.88 34.46
C ASN A 165 0.15 5.75 33.51
N GLU A 166 1.11 5.01 32.94
CA GLU A 166 0.86 3.92 31.98
C GLU A 166 -0.05 2.80 32.53
N ASP A 167 -0.10 2.65 33.85
CA ASP A 167 -0.93 1.69 34.58
C ASP A 167 -2.44 1.95 34.44
N LEU A 168 -2.84 3.19 34.15
CA LEU A 168 -4.23 3.57 33.91
C LEU A 168 -4.80 2.99 32.61
N LYS A 169 -3.94 2.61 31.64
CA LYS A 169 -4.32 2.03 30.33
C LYS A 169 -5.32 2.89 29.52
N ILE A 170 -5.38 4.19 29.77
CA ILE A 170 -6.28 5.12 29.06
C ILE A 170 -5.58 5.58 27.78
N ALA A 171 -5.93 4.99 26.64
CA ALA A 171 -5.32 5.30 25.35
C ALA A 171 -5.96 6.50 24.63
N GLN A 172 -7.18 6.90 25.04
CA GLN A 172 -8.00 7.91 24.35
C GLN A 172 -8.90 8.64 25.36
N VAL A 173 -9.14 9.92 25.11
CA VAL A 173 -10.12 10.73 25.85
C VAL A 173 -11.18 11.19 24.86
N ALA A 174 -12.44 10.85 25.12
CA ALA A 174 -13.58 11.33 24.34
C ALA A 174 -14.04 12.68 24.92
N LEU A 175 -14.04 13.72 24.09
CA LEU A 175 -14.68 14.98 24.42
C LEU A 175 -16.10 14.93 23.86
N ASN A 176 -17.10 15.19 24.71
CA ASN A 176 -18.49 15.24 24.31
C ASN A 176 -19.05 16.63 24.60
N GLU A 177 -19.05 17.49 23.59
CA GLU A 177 -19.94 18.64 23.56
C GLU A 177 -20.83 18.53 22.32
N HIS A 178 -22.13 18.65 22.53
CA HIS A 178 -23.17 18.66 21.48
C HIS A 178 -23.32 17.39 20.64
N GLY A 179 -22.90 16.22 21.13
CA GLY A 179 -23.12 14.94 20.46
C GLY A 179 -22.12 14.62 19.33
N ILE A 180 -21.10 15.45 19.13
CA ILE A 180 -19.98 15.18 18.23
C ILE A 180 -18.89 14.46 19.02
N HIS A 181 -18.63 13.19 18.69
CA HIS A 181 -17.53 12.42 19.26
C HIS A 181 -16.23 12.81 18.56
N THR A 182 -15.45 13.72 19.16
CA THR A 182 -14.07 13.98 18.74
C THR A 182 -13.12 13.10 19.54
N MET A 183 -12.49 12.15 18.84
CA MET A 183 -11.47 11.26 19.43
C MET A 183 -10.11 11.95 19.41
N TYR A 184 -9.57 12.28 20.59
CA TYR A 184 -8.19 12.76 20.70
C TYR A 184 -7.26 11.57 20.98
N LYS A 185 -6.47 11.18 19.97
CA LYS A 185 -5.42 10.16 20.11
C LYS A 185 -4.22 10.79 20.81
N MET A 186 -3.79 10.22 21.94
CA MET A 186 -2.66 10.76 22.69
C MET A 186 -1.36 10.67 21.87
N PRO A 187 -0.69 11.79 21.59
CA PRO A 187 0.60 11.78 20.90
C PRO A 187 1.64 11.00 21.71
N GLY A 188 2.20 9.95 21.11
CA GLY A 188 3.28 9.16 21.72
C GLY A 188 2.85 7.97 22.58
N PHE A 189 1.56 7.83 22.94
CA PHE A 189 1.09 6.61 23.60
C PHE A 189 1.06 5.46 22.58
N ARG A 190 1.91 4.45 22.80
CA ARG A 190 1.98 3.23 21.98
C ARG A 190 1.77 2.03 22.89
N LYS A 191 0.75 1.23 22.61
CA LYS A 191 0.62 -0.08 23.24
C LYS A 191 1.83 -0.94 22.80
N PRO A 192 2.52 -1.63 23.72
CA PRO A 192 3.60 -2.55 23.36
C PRO A 192 3.10 -3.57 22.33
N ASP A 193 3.86 -3.77 21.25
CA ASP A 193 3.54 -4.72 20.19
C ASP A 193 4.77 -5.54 19.86
N ALA A 194 4.92 -6.66 20.58
CA ALA A 194 6.07 -7.53 20.45
C ALA A 194 6.23 -8.15 19.05
N LEU A 195 5.14 -8.28 18.26
CA LEU A 195 5.26 -8.73 16.88
C LEU A 195 5.88 -7.64 16.03
N ARG A 196 5.35 -6.42 16.14
CA ARG A 196 5.84 -5.25 15.42
C ARG A 196 7.30 -4.95 15.76
N ASP A 197 7.68 -5.03 17.03
CA ASP A 197 9.05 -4.77 17.48
C ASP A 197 10.03 -5.79 16.86
N LYS A 198 9.64 -7.06 16.75
CA LYS A 198 10.44 -8.09 16.07
C LYS A 198 10.54 -7.85 14.56
N ILE A 199 9.47 -7.41 13.91
CA ILE A 199 9.47 -7.05 12.48
C ILE A 199 10.41 -5.88 12.22
N ILE A 200 10.39 -4.85 13.06
CA ILE A 200 11.29 -3.70 12.96
C ILE A 200 12.74 -4.16 13.15
N ALA A 201 13.03 -4.94 14.20
CA ALA A 201 14.38 -5.43 14.47
C ALA A 201 14.93 -6.31 13.33
N TYR A 202 14.09 -7.17 12.73
CA TYR A 202 14.47 -7.96 11.55
C TYR A 202 14.83 -7.07 10.36
N ARG A 203 14.00 -6.06 10.04
CA ARG A 203 14.25 -5.13 8.92
C ARG A 203 15.50 -4.28 9.14
N ASP A 204 15.70 -3.78 10.35
CA ASP A 204 16.88 -3.00 10.71
C ASP A 204 18.15 -3.86 10.62
N GLY A 205 18.08 -5.11 11.07
CA GLY A 205 19.13 -6.11 10.92
C GLY A 205 19.49 -6.40 9.46
N LEU A 206 18.48 -6.67 8.62
CA LEU A 206 18.68 -6.89 7.18
C LEU A 206 19.26 -5.66 6.48
N ARG A 207 18.81 -4.47 6.84
CA ARG A 207 19.35 -3.22 6.28
C ARG A 207 20.81 -3.06 6.65
N ALA A 208 21.14 -3.19 7.93
CA ALA A 208 22.52 -3.12 8.40
C ALA A 208 23.40 -4.16 7.70
N PHE A 209 22.86 -5.36 7.41
CA PHE A 209 23.60 -6.44 6.75
C PHE A 209 23.93 -6.07 5.31
N ARG A 210 22.94 -5.54 4.58
CA ARG A 210 23.09 -5.10 3.18
C ARG A 210 24.00 -3.88 3.02
N GLU A 211 24.02 -2.99 4.00
CA GLU A 211 24.85 -1.78 4.00
C GLU A 211 26.30 -2.05 4.46
N MET A 212 26.60 -3.26 4.93
CA MET A 212 27.92 -3.59 5.43
C MET A 212 28.94 -3.69 4.28
N PRO A 213 30.16 -3.10 4.43
CA PRO A 213 31.19 -3.20 3.40
C PRO A 213 31.57 -4.66 3.12
N ILE A 214 31.73 -5.01 1.84
CA ILE A 214 31.96 -6.39 1.42
C ILE A 214 33.25 -6.98 2.03
N GLU A 215 34.22 -6.12 2.35
CA GLU A 215 35.50 -6.49 2.97
C GLU A 215 35.36 -6.99 4.40
N LYS A 216 34.21 -6.76 5.05
CA LYS A 216 33.91 -7.32 6.37
C LYS A 216 33.43 -8.77 6.32
N PHE A 217 33.01 -9.24 5.15
CA PHE A 217 32.56 -10.61 4.95
C PHE A 217 33.75 -11.51 4.57
N THR A 218 33.94 -12.53 5.39
CA THR A 218 34.78 -13.68 5.08
C THR A 218 33.90 -14.92 5.10
N ARG A 219 34.32 -15.96 4.38
CA ARG A 219 33.61 -17.25 4.37
C ARG A 219 33.43 -17.86 5.78
N GLU A 220 34.26 -17.44 6.74
CA GLU A 220 34.27 -17.96 8.11
C GLU A 220 33.40 -17.15 9.08
N ASN A 221 33.04 -15.91 8.74
CA ASN A 221 32.28 -15.02 9.63
C ASN A 221 30.89 -14.63 9.10
N GLU A 222 30.59 -14.90 7.83
CA GLU A 222 29.34 -14.51 7.17
C GLU A 222 28.10 -15.03 7.93
N ASP A 223 28.10 -16.32 8.28
CA ASP A 223 27.02 -16.96 9.04
C ASP A 223 26.82 -16.31 10.41
N GLN A 224 27.91 -16.00 11.12
CA GLN A 224 27.83 -15.36 12.44
C GLN A 224 27.31 -13.93 12.35
N ILE A 225 27.72 -13.18 11.31
CA ILE A 225 27.23 -11.83 11.06
C ILE A 225 25.73 -11.88 10.74
N ALA A 226 25.27 -12.80 9.90
CA ALA A 226 23.85 -12.98 9.62
C ALA A 226 23.05 -13.32 10.90
N ALA A 227 23.54 -14.28 11.68
CA ALA A 227 22.96 -14.72 12.95
C ALA A 227 22.76 -13.57 13.94
N ASP A 228 23.79 -12.75 14.12
CA ASP A 228 23.78 -11.64 15.06
C ASP A 228 22.90 -10.47 14.61
N MET A 229 22.74 -10.29 13.31
CA MET A 229 22.09 -9.11 12.75
C MET A 229 20.61 -9.32 12.52
N TYR A 230 20.22 -10.40 11.83
CA TYR A 230 18.82 -10.59 11.43
C TYR A 230 18.26 -12.00 11.69
N GLU A 231 19.05 -13.08 11.62
CA GLU A 231 18.47 -14.44 11.70
C GLU A 231 17.81 -14.70 13.06
N LYS A 232 18.39 -14.20 14.17
CA LYS A 232 17.75 -14.30 15.49
C LYS A 232 16.35 -13.67 15.55
N HIS A 233 16.13 -12.62 14.76
CA HIS A 233 14.85 -11.93 14.66
C HIS A 233 13.93 -12.67 13.68
N GLU A 234 14.49 -13.22 12.61
CA GLU A 234 13.79 -14.08 11.66
C GLU A 234 13.24 -15.35 12.33
N ASP A 235 14.06 -16.06 13.09
CA ASP A 235 13.69 -17.25 13.86
C ASP A 235 12.59 -16.92 14.87
N ALA A 236 12.70 -15.78 15.54
CA ALA A 236 11.67 -15.32 16.47
C ALA A 236 10.35 -15.00 15.77
N LEU A 237 10.38 -14.56 14.51
CA LEU A 237 9.18 -14.36 13.69
C LEU A 237 8.65 -15.69 13.17
N ARG A 238 9.49 -16.63 12.70
CA ARG A 238 9.09 -17.99 12.28
C ARG A 238 8.47 -18.78 13.43
N ALA A 239 8.93 -18.57 14.66
CA ALA A 239 8.38 -19.22 15.86
C ALA A 239 7.08 -18.58 16.37
N TRP A 240 6.61 -17.48 15.77
CA TRP A 240 5.43 -16.75 16.23
C TRP A 240 4.14 -17.56 15.96
N LYS A 241 3.29 -17.77 16.96
CA LYS A 241 2.05 -18.58 16.82
C LYS A 241 0.77 -17.81 17.10
N ASP A 242 0.88 -16.69 17.77
CA ASP A 242 -0.26 -15.92 18.27
C ASP A 242 -0.79 -14.92 17.23
N ALA A 243 -1.98 -14.39 17.48
CA ALA A 243 -2.50 -13.26 16.70
C ALA A 243 -1.60 -12.03 16.86
N ALA A 244 -1.62 -11.14 15.86
CA ALA A 244 -1.01 -9.83 16.03
C ALA A 244 -1.65 -9.10 17.24
N PRO A 245 -0.87 -8.53 18.17
CA PRO A 245 -1.44 -7.89 19.38
C PRO A 245 -2.18 -6.58 19.11
N SER A 246 -1.95 -5.99 17.93
CA SER A 246 -2.54 -4.71 17.52
C SER A 246 -2.78 -4.65 16.01
N ARG A 247 -3.59 -3.67 15.59
CA ARG A 247 -3.80 -3.33 14.18
C ARG A 247 -2.49 -2.99 13.50
N GLU A 248 -1.66 -2.19 14.16
CA GLU A 248 -0.36 -1.76 13.65
C GLU A 248 0.58 -2.96 13.45
N GLY A 249 0.60 -3.92 14.37
CA GLY A 249 1.36 -5.16 14.21
C GLY A 249 0.86 -6.03 13.06
N ALA A 250 -0.46 -6.15 12.89
CA ALA A 250 -1.06 -6.86 11.76
C ALA A 250 -0.70 -6.21 10.41
N ILE A 251 -0.74 -4.87 10.34
CA ILE A 251 -0.35 -4.13 9.14
C ILE A 251 1.13 -4.32 8.83
N GLU A 252 2.02 -4.24 9.82
CA GLU A 252 3.46 -4.44 9.60
C GLU A 252 3.77 -5.88 9.17
N ALA A 253 3.06 -6.88 9.68
CA ALA A 253 3.19 -8.26 9.22
C ALA A 253 2.80 -8.42 7.75
N LEU A 254 1.71 -7.78 7.30
CA LEU A 254 1.29 -7.79 5.90
C LEU A 254 2.28 -7.06 4.99
N LYS A 255 2.85 -5.93 5.43
CA LYS A 255 3.89 -5.24 4.67
C LYS A 255 5.13 -6.12 4.52
N LEU A 256 5.61 -6.72 5.61
CA LEU A 256 6.77 -7.60 5.55
C LEU A 256 6.52 -8.81 4.64
N LEU A 257 5.30 -9.37 4.66
CA LEU A 257 4.89 -10.42 3.73
C LEU A 257 5.03 -10.02 2.25
N THR A 258 4.82 -8.74 1.91
CA THR A 258 5.01 -8.25 0.53
C THR A 258 6.48 -8.01 0.16
N GLU A 259 7.36 -7.92 1.15
CA GLU A 259 8.80 -7.68 0.97
C GLU A 259 9.61 -8.98 0.93
N ILE A 260 9.13 -10.03 1.60
CA ILE A 260 9.73 -11.37 1.54
C ILE A 260 9.48 -11.91 0.13
N ASP A 261 10.56 -12.35 -0.52
CA ASP A 261 10.52 -12.77 -1.92
C ASP A 261 9.59 -13.98 -2.11
N ILE A 262 8.40 -13.69 -2.62
CA ILE A 262 7.27 -14.60 -2.90
C ILE A 262 7.70 -15.79 -3.79
N PHE A 263 8.85 -15.67 -4.47
CA PHE A 263 9.36 -16.65 -5.42
C PHE A 263 10.31 -17.70 -4.83
N THR A 264 10.78 -17.53 -3.58
CA THR A 264 11.70 -18.50 -2.93
C THR A 264 11.10 -19.25 -1.75
N GLU A 265 10.12 -18.68 -1.03
CA GLU A 265 9.40 -19.41 0.01
C GLU A 265 8.06 -19.95 -0.50
N ASP A 266 7.93 -21.27 -0.61
CA ASP A 266 6.65 -21.92 -0.89
C ASP A 266 5.70 -21.68 0.30
N PHE A 267 4.65 -20.88 0.08
CA PHE A 267 3.59 -20.56 1.06
C PHE A 267 2.91 -21.78 1.68
N ARG A 268 3.15 -22.97 1.13
CA ARG A 268 2.60 -24.25 1.59
C ARG A 268 3.52 -24.98 2.56
N VAL A 269 4.75 -24.50 2.78
CA VAL A 269 5.67 -25.10 3.75
C VAL A 269 5.32 -24.57 5.13
N ASP A 270 4.87 -25.51 5.97
CA ASP A 270 4.58 -25.24 7.37
C ASP A 270 5.83 -24.69 8.08
N GLY A 271 5.68 -23.53 8.72
CA GLY A 271 6.77 -22.86 9.44
C GLY A 271 7.60 -21.88 8.61
N SER A 272 7.19 -21.57 7.37
CA SER A 272 7.76 -20.44 6.62
C SER A 272 7.45 -19.10 7.31
N LEU A 273 8.33 -18.12 7.11
CA LEU A 273 8.14 -16.78 7.66
C LEU A 273 6.87 -16.14 7.07
N ALA A 274 6.67 -16.31 5.76
CA ALA A 274 5.50 -15.82 5.04
C ALA A 274 4.17 -16.37 5.61
N GLN A 275 4.08 -17.69 5.85
CA GLN A 275 2.88 -18.30 6.44
C GLN A 275 2.63 -17.79 7.86
N THR A 276 3.69 -17.64 8.65
CA THR A 276 3.59 -17.17 10.04
C THR A 276 3.04 -15.74 10.13
N LEU A 277 3.57 -14.82 9.32
CA LEU A 277 3.10 -13.43 9.26
C LEU A 277 1.64 -13.33 8.78
N ARG A 278 1.28 -14.15 7.78
CA ARG A 278 -0.11 -14.25 7.30
C ARG A 278 -1.05 -14.72 8.40
N LEU A 279 -0.70 -15.77 9.14
CA LEU A 279 -1.53 -16.29 10.23
C LEU A 279 -1.70 -15.29 11.37
N ALA A 280 -0.63 -14.58 11.75
CA ALA A 280 -0.70 -13.56 12.78
C ALA A 280 -1.69 -12.43 12.41
N ALA A 281 -1.65 -11.97 11.15
CA ALA A 281 -2.57 -10.95 10.65
C ALA A 281 -4.01 -11.47 10.51
N LEU A 282 -4.21 -12.68 9.98
CA LEU A 282 -5.55 -13.28 9.83
C LEU A 282 -6.23 -13.50 11.17
N LYS A 283 -5.53 -14.10 12.15
CA LYS A 283 -6.09 -14.31 13.50
C LYS A 283 -6.48 -13.00 14.19
N TYR A 284 -5.74 -11.92 13.93
CA TYR A 284 -6.13 -10.59 14.43
C TYR A 284 -7.44 -10.12 13.81
N LEU A 285 -7.60 -10.27 12.49
CA LEU A 285 -8.83 -9.88 11.78
C LEU A 285 -10.04 -10.74 12.20
N GLU A 286 -9.87 -12.05 12.32
CA GLU A 286 -10.91 -12.97 12.82
C GLU A 286 -11.32 -12.63 14.26
N GLY A 287 -10.35 -12.24 15.10
CA GLY A 287 -10.63 -11.77 16.46
C GLY A 287 -11.45 -10.48 16.52
N LEU A 288 -11.40 -9.63 15.48
CA LEU A 288 -12.23 -8.43 15.38
C LEU A 288 -13.67 -8.75 14.96
N GLU A 289 -13.88 -9.72 14.07
CA GLU A 289 -15.22 -10.15 13.65
C GLU A 289 -16.03 -10.71 14.83
N GLY A 290 -15.38 -11.37 15.79
CA GLY A 290 -16.01 -11.85 17.02
C GLY A 290 -16.40 -10.76 18.04
N MET A 291 -15.94 -9.51 17.87
CA MET A 291 -16.29 -8.38 18.75
C MET A 291 -17.46 -7.54 18.21
N VAL A 292 -17.94 -7.81 16.99
CA VAL A 292 -19.02 -7.06 16.32
C VAL A 292 -20.37 -7.80 16.38
N ALA A 293 -20.46 -8.88 17.16
CA ALA A 293 -21.71 -9.63 17.42
C ALA A 293 -22.40 -9.17 18.71
#